data_AF-A0AAU6YH08-F1
#
_entry.id   AF-A0AAU6YH08-F1
#
_cell.length_a   1.000
_cell.length_b   1.000
_cell.length_c   1.000
_cell.angle_alpha   90.00
_cell.angle_beta   90.00
_cell.angle_gamma   90.00
#
_symmetry.space_group_name_H-M   'P 1'
#
loop_
_entity.id
_entity.type
_entity.pdbx_description
1 polymer ?
#
loop_
_entity_poly.entity_id
_entity_poly.type
_entity_poly.pdbx_seq_one_letter_code
_entity_poly.pdbx_strand_id
1 'polypeptide(L)'
;MAEDRQGERNQIGDRLRRAREYVGLSQDDVASVLGLPRPSITNIELGVRKVEALELSKLAKLYRRTLDYLTTGVEPEPEAPQQLAFLARAVKGLSDKDLEEVARFAEFLKQSARRDME
;
A
#
# COMPACT_ATOMS: atom_id res chain seq x y z
N MET A 1 27.14 -6.51 9.95
CA MET A 1 27.27 -5.56 8.81
C MET A 1 26.94 -6.19 7.45
N ALA A 2 27.64 -7.22 6.97
CA ALA A 2 27.29 -7.88 5.70
C ALA A 2 26.06 -8.80 5.84
N GLU A 3 25.96 -9.52 6.96
CA GLU A 3 24.83 -10.38 7.30
C GLU A 3 23.53 -9.57 7.46
N ASP A 4 23.59 -8.39 8.08
CA ASP A 4 22.44 -7.48 8.23
C ASP A 4 21.85 -7.06 6.87
N ARG A 5 22.72 -6.69 5.91
CA ARG A 5 22.29 -6.30 4.55
C ARG A 5 21.67 -7.46 3.77
N GLN A 6 22.12 -8.69 4.02
CA GLN A 6 21.51 -9.87 3.40
C GLN A 6 20.15 -10.17 4.03
N GLY A 7 20.02 -10.02 5.35
CA GLY A 7 18.74 -10.11 6.05
C GLY A 7 17.71 -9.10 5.51
N GLU A 8 18.10 -7.82 5.38
CA GLU A 8 17.27 -6.78 4.79
C GLU A 8 16.84 -7.13 3.36
N ARG A 9 17.77 -7.64 2.53
CA ARG A 9 17.42 -8.01 1.15
C ARG A 9 16.44 -9.17 1.09
N ASN A 10 16.59 -10.16 1.95
CA ASN A 10 15.67 -11.29 2.05
C ASN A 10 14.26 -10.82 2.45
N GLN A 11 14.16 -9.86 3.37
CA GLN A 11 12.88 -9.27 3.75
C GLN A 11 12.21 -8.51 2.61
N ILE A 12 12.97 -7.72 1.84
CA ILE A 12 12.44 -7.04 0.64
C ILE A 12 11.98 -8.07 -0.40
N GLY A 13 12.77 -9.12 -0.65
CA GLY A 13 12.42 -10.21 -1.57
C GLY A 13 11.12 -10.91 -1.18
N ASP A 14 10.96 -11.25 0.10
CA ASP A 14 9.74 -11.85 0.64
C ASP A 14 8.52 -10.92 0.51
N ARG A 15 8.69 -9.62 0.77
CA ARG A 15 7.61 -8.63 0.55
C ARG A 15 7.20 -8.54 -0.92
N LEU A 16 8.16 -8.51 -1.85
CA LEU A 16 7.89 -8.50 -3.29
C LEU A 16 7.12 -9.76 -3.71
N ARG A 17 7.52 -10.93 -3.20
CA ARG A 17 6.83 -12.20 -3.45
C ARG A 17 5.38 -12.15 -2.95
N ARG A 18 5.15 -11.73 -1.70
CA ARG A 18 3.81 -11.65 -1.11
C ARG A 18 2.92 -10.65 -1.86
N ALA A 19 3.47 -9.50 -2.25
CA ALA A 19 2.75 -8.50 -3.02
C ALA A 19 2.35 -9.03 -4.40
N ARG A 20 3.24 -9.78 -5.08
CA ARG A 20 2.95 -10.47 -6.34
C ARG A 20 1.83 -11.49 -6.19
N GLU A 21 1.93 -12.37 -5.19
CA GLU A 21 0.95 -13.42 -4.91
C GLU A 21 -0.42 -12.82 -4.54
N TYR A 22 -0.44 -11.72 -3.79
CA TYR A 22 -1.67 -11.00 -3.42
C TYR A 22 -2.46 -10.49 -4.62
N VAL A 23 -1.78 -10.04 -5.67
CA VAL A 23 -2.43 -9.60 -6.93
C VAL A 23 -2.61 -10.74 -7.94
N GLY A 24 -2.30 -11.99 -7.56
CA GLY A 24 -2.54 -13.18 -8.37
C GLY A 24 -1.61 -13.34 -9.57
N LEU A 25 -0.43 -12.69 -9.57
CA LEU A 25 0.52 -12.77 -10.69
C LEU A 25 1.52 -13.92 -10.52
N SER A 26 1.85 -14.58 -11.62
CA SER A 26 2.98 -15.52 -11.69
C SER A 26 4.31 -14.78 -11.81
N GLN A 27 5.42 -15.47 -11.55
CA GLN A 27 6.76 -14.90 -11.80
C GLN A 27 7.00 -14.62 -13.29
N ASP A 28 6.38 -15.40 -14.18
CA ASP A 28 6.47 -15.23 -15.63
C ASP A 28 5.74 -13.95 -16.10
N ASP A 29 4.60 -13.62 -15.49
CA ASP A 29 3.87 -12.37 -15.79
C ASP A 29 4.72 -11.15 -15.45
N VAL A 30 5.35 -11.17 -14.27
CA VAL A 30 6.20 -10.07 -13.80
C VAL A 30 7.47 -9.96 -14.64
N ALA A 31 8.10 -11.08 -14.99
CA ALA A 31 9.25 -11.13 -15.88
C ALA A 31 8.93 -10.47 -17.24
N SER A 32 7.77 -10.79 -17.80
CA SER A 32 7.30 -10.23 -19.07
C SER A 32 7.12 -8.72 -18.99
N VAL A 33 6.51 -8.21 -17.92
CA VAL A 33 6.33 -6.76 -17.69
C VAL A 33 7.66 -6.02 -17.49
N LEU A 34 8.62 -6.64 -16.80
CA LEU A 34 9.92 -6.03 -16.54
C LEU A 34 10.93 -6.20 -17.69
N GLY A 35 10.66 -7.08 -18.66
CA GLY A 35 11.62 -7.44 -19.70
C GLY A 35 12.81 -8.23 -19.15
N LEU A 36 12.58 -9.05 -18.12
CA LEU A 36 13.60 -9.83 -17.44
C LEU A 36 13.36 -11.33 -17.60
N PRO A 37 14.40 -12.18 -17.55
CA PRO A 37 14.23 -13.62 -17.42
C PRO A 37 13.49 -13.97 -16.12
N ARG A 38 12.58 -14.95 -16.15
CA ARG A 38 11.88 -15.46 -14.95
C ARG A 38 12.83 -15.80 -13.78
N PRO A 39 14.01 -16.43 -13.98
CA PRO A 39 14.94 -16.67 -12.87
C PRO A 39 15.42 -15.40 -12.16
N SER A 40 15.43 -14.25 -12.84
CA SER A 40 15.74 -12.96 -12.21
C SER A 40 14.69 -12.59 -11.16
N ILE A 41 13.41 -12.85 -11.44
CA ILE A 41 12.32 -12.62 -10.48
C ILE A 41 12.48 -13.55 -9.29
N THR A 42 12.72 -14.84 -9.53
CA THR A 42 12.99 -15.82 -8.46
C THR A 42 14.17 -15.38 -7.59
N ASN A 43 15.28 -14.95 -8.19
CA ASN A 43 16.47 -14.52 -7.46
C ASN A 43 16.26 -13.22 -6.68
N ILE A 44 15.42 -12.31 -7.17
CA ILE A 44 15.03 -11.09 -6.43
C ILE A 44 14.20 -11.50 -5.20
N GLU A 45 13.20 -12.36 -5.37
CA GLU A 45 12.32 -12.81 -4.29
C GLU A 45 13.06 -13.61 -3.21
N LEU A 46 14.13 -14.33 -3.59
CA LEU A 46 15.01 -15.04 -2.66
C LEU A 46 16.10 -14.15 -2.03
N GLY A 47 16.17 -12.86 -2.38
CA GLY A 47 17.21 -11.95 -1.87
C GLY A 47 18.63 -12.22 -2.41
N VAL A 48 18.78 -13.10 -3.42
CA VAL A 48 20.05 -13.39 -4.08
C VAL A 48 20.46 -12.23 -4.99
N ARG A 49 19.52 -11.74 -5.81
CA ARG A 49 19.72 -10.61 -6.73
C ARG A 49 19.15 -9.32 -6.13
N LYS A 50 19.81 -8.18 -6.39
CA LYS A 50 19.31 -6.87 -5.94
C LYS A 50 18.19 -6.47 -6.89
N VAL A 51 17.11 -5.95 -6.34
CA VAL A 51 16.11 -5.23 -7.14
C VAL A 51 16.65 -3.83 -7.41
N GLU A 52 16.64 -3.42 -8.67
CA GLU A 52 17.06 -2.07 -9.05
C GLU A 52 15.93 -1.06 -8.80
N ALA A 53 16.26 0.21 -8.62
CA ALA A 53 15.27 1.24 -8.30
C ALA A 53 14.15 1.36 -9.35
N LEU A 54 14.50 1.22 -10.64
CA LEU A 54 13.52 1.26 -11.73
C LEU A 54 12.63 0.01 -11.76
N GLU A 55 13.19 -1.16 -11.48
CA GLU A 55 12.42 -2.40 -11.32
C GLU A 55 11.43 -2.24 -10.15
N LEU A 56 11.93 -1.79 -8.99
CA LEU A 56 11.12 -1.59 -7.79
C LEU A 56 9.97 -0.60 -7.99
N SER A 57 10.20 0.49 -8.72
CA SER A 57 9.17 1.47 -9.07
C SER A 57 8.08 0.88 -9.97
N LYS A 58 8.45 0.04 -10.95
CA LYS A 58 7.49 -0.69 -11.79
C LYS A 58 6.70 -1.71 -10.98
N LEU A 59 7.37 -2.45 -10.09
CA LEU A 59 6.75 -3.45 -9.21
C LEU A 59 5.75 -2.81 -8.25
N ALA A 60 6.06 -1.65 -7.66
CA ALA A 60 5.14 -0.90 -6.81
C ALA A 60 3.80 -0.62 -7.52
N LYS A 61 3.87 -0.14 -8.77
CA LYS A 61 2.67 0.10 -9.60
C LYS A 61 1.94 -1.19 -9.94
N LEU A 62 2.67 -2.22 -10.38
CA LEU A 62 2.12 -3.51 -10.78
C LEU A 62 1.40 -4.20 -9.62
N TYR A 63 1.97 -4.15 -8.42
CA TYR A 63 1.43 -4.79 -7.22
C TYR A 63 0.45 -3.91 -6.45
N ARG A 64 0.21 -2.67 -6.90
CA ARG A 64 -0.63 -1.67 -6.23
C ARG A 64 -0.21 -1.45 -4.76
N ARG A 65 1.10 -1.31 -4.55
CA ARG A 65 1.73 -1.05 -3.26
C ARG A 65 2.62 0.17 -3.32
N THR A 66 2.85 0.79 -2.18
CA THR A 66 3.81 1.89 -2.08
C THR A 66 5.25 1.38 -2.10
N LEU A 67 6.19 2.25 -2.51
CA LEU A 67 7.62 1.94 -2.41
C LEU A 67 8.06 1.73 -0.96
N ASP A 68 7.46 2.49 -0.04
CA ASP A 68 7.71 2.35 1.39
C ASP A 68 7.31 0.96 1.87
N TYR A 69 6.08 0.52 1.56
CA TYR A 69 5.65 -0.85 1.89
C TYR A 69 6.62 -1.92 1.36
N LEU A 70 7.06 -1.83 0.11
CA LEU A 70 7.96 -2.83 -0.46
C LEU A 70 9.35 -2.83 0.20
N THR A 71 9.83 -1.67 0.66
CA THR A 71 11.17 -1.52 1.24
C THR A 71 11.21 -1.70 2.75
N THR A 72 10.23 -1.19 3.49
CA THR A 72 10.19 -1.17 4.95
C THR A 72 9.12 -2.11 5.53
N GLY A 73 8.12 -2.49 4.74
CA GLY A 73 6.97 -3.27 5.20
C GLY A 73 5.88 -2.43 5.85
N VAL A 74 6.06 -1.11 5.93
CA VAL A 74 5.07 -0.17 6.44
C VAL A 74 4.28 0.35 5.25
N GLU A 75 2.97 0.06 5.20
CA GLU A 75 2.11 0.82 4.31
C GLU A 75 1.94 2.19 4.96
N PRO A 76 2.17 3.30 4.23
CA PRO A 76 1.87 4.61 4.78
C PRO A 76 0.39 4.61 5.17
N GLU A 77 0.10 5.19 6.33
CA GLU A 77 -1.27 5.57 6.68
C GLU A 77 -1.85 6.24 5.44
N PRO A 78 -3.02 5.77 4.93
CA PRO A 78 -3.64 6.45 3.81
C PRO A 78 -3.66 7.93 4.17
N GLU A 79 -3.18 8.79 3.27
CA GLU A 79 -3.35 10.23 3.42
C GLU A 79 -4.86 10.48 3.45
N ALA A 80 -5.44 10.35 4.64
CA ALA A 80 -6.75 10.84 4.94
C ALA A 80 -6.69 12.31 4.50
N PRO A 81 -7.64 12.79 3.69
CA PRO A 81 -7.75 14.21 3.42
C PRO A 81 -7.55 14.94 4.75
N GLN A 82 -6.80 16.05 4.78
CA GLN A 82 -6.50 16.74 6.03
C GLN A 82 -7.77 17.00 6.86
N GLN A 83 -8.90 17.17 6.16
CA GLN A 83 -10.25 17.28 6.69
C GLN A 83 -10.71 16.03 7.45
N LEU A 84 -10.47 14.82 6.92
CA LEU A 84 -10.79 13.55 7.59
C LEU A 84 -9.91 13.33 8.83
N ALA A 85 -8.60 13.62 8.74
CA ALA A 85 -7.71 13.56 9.89
C ALA A 85 -8.09 14.59 10.98
N PHE A 86 -8.52 15.79 10.57
CA PHE A 86 -9.05 16.80 11.47
C PHE A 86 -10.36 16.35 12.12
N LEU A 87 -11.31 15.82 11.35
CA LEU A 87 -12.56 15.27 11.86
C LEU A 87 -12.32 14.15 12.87
N ALA A 88 -11.43 13.20 12.55
CA ALA A 88 -11.07 12.10 13.46
C ALA A 88 -10.48 12.61 14.80
N ARG A 89 -9.71 13.71 14.77
CA ARG A 89 -9.24 14.37 16.00
C ARG A 89 -10.34 15.13 16.73
N ALA A 90 -11.23 15.81 16.01
CA ALA A 90 -12.29 16.63 16.57
C ALA A 90 -13.37 15.81 17.29
N VAL A 91 -13.64 14.58 16.81
CA VAL A 91 -14.63 13.68 17.44
C VAL A 91 -14.06 12.90 18.63
N LYS A 92 -12.74 12.89 18.80
CA LYS A 92 -12.09 12.19 19.91
C LYS A 92 -12.42 12.89 21.24
N GLY A 93 -13.11 12.18 22.13
CA GLY A 93 -13.52 12.70 23.44
C GLY A 93 -14.96 13.21 23.50
N LEU A 94 -15.71 13.12 22.40
CA LEU A 94 -17.15 13.28 22.41
C LEU A 94 -17.84 12.12 23.16
N SER A 95 -19.00 12.40 23.73
CA SER A 95 -19.87 11.36 24.28
C SER A 95 -20.51 10.53 23.18
N ASP A 96 -21.00 9.32 23.50
CA ASP A 96 -21.71 8.48 22.54
C ASP A 96 -22.90 9.22 21.91
N LYS A 97 -23.62 10.01 22.70
CA LYS A 97 -24.73 10.82 22.23
C LYS A 97 -24.29 11.89 21.23
N ASP A 98 -23.17 12.56 21.47
CA ASP A 98 -22.65 13.59 20.56
C ASP A 98 -22.10 12.96 19.26
N LEU A 99 -21.49 11.78 19.36
CA LEU A 99 -21.05 11.01 18.18
C LEU A 99 -22.24 10.60 17.30
N GLU A 100 -23.37 10.21 17.89
CA GLU A 100 -24.60 9.93 17.15
C GLU A 100 -25.15 11.16 16.41
N GLU A 101 -25.06 12.35 17.01
CA GLU A 101 -25.46 13.60 16.35
C GLU A 101 -24.54 13.92 15.14
N VAL A 102 -23.23 13.75 15.32
CA VAL A 102 -22.26 13.92 14.22
C VAL A 102 -22.55 12.95 13.07
N ALA A 103 -22.85 11.68 13.40
CA ALA A 103 -23.21 10.68 12.40
C ALA A 103 -24.51 11.04 11.65
N ARG A 104 -25.55 11.49 12.37
CA ARG A 104 -26.81 11.97 11.77
C ARG A 104 -26.57 13.14 10.82
N PHE A 105 -25.72 14.09 11.21
CA PHE A 105 -25.41 15.23 10.36
C PHE A 105 -24.63 14.84 9.10
N ALA A 106 -23.69 13.91 9.21
CA ALA A 106 -22.97 13.38 8.05
C ALA A 106 -23.93 12.71 7.04
N GLU A 107 -24.91 11.94 7.52
CA GLU A 107 -25.92 11.31 6.66
C GLU A 107 -26.86 12.34 6.03
N PHE A 108 -27.23 13.41 6.76
CA PHE A 108 -27.98 14.53 6.21
C PHE A 108 -27.24 15.23 5.06
N LEU A 109 -25.94 15.51 5.22
CA LEU A 109 -25.12 16.12 4.16
C LEU A 109 -25.06 15.25 2.91
N LYS A 110 -24.94 13.93 3.08
CA LYS A 110 -24.92 12.96 1.98
C LYS A 110 -26.23 12.91 1.20
N GLN A 111 -27.37 13.12 1.87
CA GLN A 111 -28.68 13.20 1.21
C GLN A 111 -28.90 14.55 0.54
N SER A 112 -28.43 15.65 1.15
CA SER A 112 -28.56 17.01 0.60
C SER A 112 -27.69 17.21 -0.64
N ALA A 113 -26.45 16.71 -0.64
CA ALA A 113 -25.56 16.75 -1.80
C ALA A 113 -26.11 15.98 -3.02
N ARG A 114 -26.98 14.98 -2.81
CA ARG A 114 -27.66 14.26 -3.91
C ARG A 114 -28.83 15.04 -4.49
N ARG A 115 -29.44 15.93 -3.71
CA ARG A 115 -30.58 16.77 -4.12
C ARG A 115 -30.17 17.98 -4.94
N ASP A 116 -28.98 18.52 -4.68
CA ASP A 116 -28.45 19.67 -5.42
C ASP A 116 -27.85 19.30 -6.80
N MET A 117 -27.81 18.00 -7.14
CA MET A 117 -27.29 17.46 -8.42
C MET A 117 -28.39 16.99 -9.39
N GLU A 118 -29.67 17.17 -9.04
CA GLU A 118 -30.84 16.93 -9.90
C GLU A 118 -31.41 18.25 -10.44
#